data_AF-A0A972CH66-F1
#
_entry.id   AF-A0A972CH66-F1
#
_cell.length_a   1.000
_cell.length_b   1.000
_cell.length_c   1.000
_cell.angle_alpha   90.00
_cell.angle_beta   90.00
_cell.angle_gamma   90.00
#
_symmetry.space_group_name_H-M   'P 1'
#
loop_
_entity.id
_entity.type
_entity.pdbx_description
1 polymer ?
#
loop_
_entity_poly.entity_id
_entity_poly.type
_entity_poly.pdbx_seq_one_letter_code
_entity_poly.pdbx_strand_id
1 'polypeptide(L)'
;AMRTINICRSAGFEPKIKYAPSVTTLMLWVEAGLGVAFHHGENALCENPNIAFLKMEKPQILDVSIAWRKDDSNNLIPTFVDLFKK
;
A
#
# COMPACT_ATOMS: atom_id res chain seq x y z
N ALA A 1 -7.47 -4.70 0.69
CA ALA A 1 -8.17 -5.29 1.86
C ALA A 1 -9.03 -6.50 1.49
N MET A 2 -10.08 -6.35 0.67
CA MET A 2 -11.07 -7.42 0.41
C MET A 2 -10.45 -8.72 -0.15
N ARG A 3 -9.45 -8.61 -1.04
CA ARG A 3 -8.77 -9.78 -1.60
C ARG A 3 -7.94 -10.56 -0.58
N THR A 4 -7.30 -9.87 0.36
CA THR A 4 -6.51 -10.48 1.43
C THR A 4 -7.38 -11.24 2.42
N ILE A 5 -8.54 -10.69 2.76
CA ILE A 5 -9.55 -11.36 3.61
C ILE A 5 -10.00 -12.66 2.96
N ASN A 6 -10.28 -12.63 1.65
CA ASN A 6 -10.67 -13.82 0.92
C ASN A 6 -9.56 -14.90 0.92
N ILE A 7 -8.29 -14.51 0.84
CA ILE A 7 -7.16 -15.46 0.95
C ILE A 7 -7.14 -16.12 2.33
N CYS A 8 -7.28 -15.35 3.42
CA CYS A 8 -7.34 -15.89 4.77
C CYS A 8 -8.50 -16.89 4.93
N ARG A 9 -9.70 -16.52 4.44
CA ARG A 9 -10.88 -17.38 4.46
C ARG A 9 -10.67 -18.67 3.68
N SER A 10 -10.10 -18.59 2.48
CA SER A 10 -9.76 -19.78 1.68
C SER A 10 -8.72 -20.67 2.34
N ALA A 11 -7.87 -20.12 3.21
CA ALA A 11 -6.93 -20.87 4.05
C ALA A 11 -7.56 -21.41 5.35
N GLY A 12 -8.87 -21.21 5.57
CA GLY A 12 -9.62 -21.80 6.68
C GLY A 12 -9.70 -20.95 7.94
N PHE A 13 -9.37 -19.65 7.89
CA PHE A 13 -9.48 -18.76 9.06
C PHE A 13 -10.06 -17.38 8.73
N GLU A 14 -10.74 -16.78 9.71
CA GLU A 14 -11.23 -15.40 9.63
C GLU A 14 -10.22 -14.46 10.32
N PRO A 15 -9.64 -13.48 9.61
CA PRO A 15 -8.69 -12.56 10.22
C PRO A 15 -9.41 -11.54 11.13
N LYS A 16 -8.79 -11.16 12.26
CA LYS A 16 -9.22 -10.02 13.08
C LYS A 16 -8.62 -8.74 12.50
N ILE A 17 -9.46 -7.86 11.95
CA ILE A 17 -9.00 -6.72 11.16
C ILE A 17 -9.18 -5.40 11.93
N LYS A 18 -8.16 -4.55 11.87
CA LYS A 18 -8.25 -3.14 12.25
C LYS A 18 -7.73 -2.28 11.10
N TYR A 19 -8.35 -1.13 10.87
CA TYR A 19 -7.93 -0.17 9.85
C TYR A 19 -7.20 0.98 10.52
N ALA A 20 -5.94 1.18 10.14
CA ALA A 20 -5.18 2.35 10.54
C ALA A 20 -5.54 3.55 9.65
N PRO A 21 -5.53 4.78 10.17
CA PRO A 21 -5.82 5.98 9.39
C PRO A 21 -4.72 6.34 8.39
N SER A 22 -3.51 5.78 8.55
CA SER A 22 -2.37 6.02 7.66
C SER A 22 -1.39 4.84 7.69
N VAL A 23 -0.51 4.75 6.70
CA VAL A 23 0.60 3.77 6.69
C VAL A 23 1.53 3.99 7.87
N THR A 24 1.82 5.24 8.25
CA THR A 24 2.66 5.55 9.42
C THR A 24 2.05 4.98 10.70
N THR A 25 0.75 5.21 10.93
CA THR A 25 0.06 4.65 12.11
C THR A 25 0.03 3.12 12.07
N LEU A 26 -0.14 2.53 10.89
CA LEU A 26 -0.09 1.08 10.70
C LEU A 26 1.27 0.51 11.11
N MET A 27 2.36 1.12 10.67
CA MET A 27 3.72 0.68 11.00
C MET A 27 4.03 0.84 12.49
N LEU A 28 3.59 1.93 13.11
CA LEU A 28 3.71 2.12 14.57
C LEU A 28 2.98 1.04 15.36
N TRP A 29 1.81 0.58 14.91
CA TRP A 29 1.09 -0.51 15.57
C TRP A 29 1.83 -1.85 15.46
N VAL A 30 2.47 -2.11 14.32
CA VAL A 30 3.32 -3.30 14.13
C VAL A 30 4.53 -3.23 15.05
N GLU A 31 5.23 -2.09 15.07
CA GLU A 31 6.38 -1.87 15.96
C GLU A 31 6.01 -2.04 17.44
N ALA A 32 4.83 -1.57 17.85
CA ALA A 32 4.30 -1.75 19.20
C ALA A 32 3.80 -3.17 19.51
N GLY A 33 3.90 -4.12 18.56
CA GLY A 33 3.52 -5.52 18.77
C GLY A 33 2.01 -5.79 18.73
N LEU A 34 1.21 -4.89 18.15
CA LEU A 34 -0.25 -5.06 18.10
C LEU A 34 -0.73 -6.04 17.01
N GLY A 35 0.16 -6.48 16.12
CA GLY A 35 -0.13 -7.47 15.09
C GLY A 35 0.79 -7.37 13.88
N VAL A 36 0.31 -7.90 12.74
CA VAL A 36 0.99 -7.85 11.45
C VAL A 36 0.19 -7.02 10.45
N ALA A 37 0.87 -6.45 9.45
CA ALA A 37 0.25 -5.61 8.45
C ALA A 37 0.75 -5.94 7.04
N PHE A 38 -0.13 -5.72 6.06
CA PHE A 38 0.27 -5.66 4.67
C PHE A 38 0.65 -4.22 4.35
N HIS A 39 1.84 -4.02 3.80
CA HIS A 39 2.27 -2.74 3.26
C HIS A 39 2.50 -2.88 1.75
N HIS A 40 2.29 -1.79 1.02
CA HIS A 40 2.57 -1.72 -0.40
C HIS A 40 3.83 -0.88 -0.62
N GLY A 41 4.69 -1.37 -1.51
CA GLY A 41 5.86 -0.64 -1.99
C GLY A 41 7.04 -0.59 -1.02
N GLU A 42 8.17 -0.16 -1.57
CA GLU A 42 9.36 0.21 -0.82
C GLU A 42 9.21 1.69 -0.45
N ASN A 43 9.36 2.00 0.84
CA ASN A 43 9.36 3.38 1.35
C ASN A 43 10.30 3.43 2.57
N ALA A 44 10.58 4.64 3.07
CA ALA A 44 11.52 4.83 4.18
C ALA A 44 11.11 4.07 5.47
N LEU A 45 9.84 3.71 5.66
CA LEU A 45 9.40 2.94 6.82
C LEU A 45 9.86 1.48 6.75
N CYS A 46 10.27 0.98 5.57
CA CYS A 46 10.87 -0.34 5.40
C CYS A 46 12.28 -0.43 5.99
N GLU A 47 12.91 0.70 6.35
CA GLU A 47 14.22 0.75 6.98
C GLU A 47 14.16 0.69 8.51
N ASN A 48 12.96 0.52 9.09
CA ASN A 48 12.80 0.45 10.54
C ASN A 48 13.47 -0.83 11.10
N PRO A 49 14.51 -0.71 11.94
CA PRO A 49 15.26 -1.87 12.46
C PRO A 49 14.46 -2.73 13.45
N ASN A 50 13.36 -2.20 13.98
CA ASN A 50 12.50 -2.89 14.94
C ASN A 50 11.41 -3.75 14.28
N ILE A 51 11.31 -3.73 12.94
CA ILE A 51 10.26 -4.44 12.20
C ILE A 51 10.88 -5.40 11.19
N ALA A 52 10.42 -6.65 11.20
CA ALA A 52 10.78 -7.64 10.19
C ALA A 52 9.88 -7.51 8.96
N PHE A 53 10.49 -7.57 7.77
CA PHE A 53 9.79 -7.48 6.49
C PHE A 53 9.92 -8.79 5.72
N LEU A 54 8.79 -9.30 5.21
CA LEU A 54 8.75 -10.45 4.32
C LEU A 54 8.24 -10.00 2.94
N LYS A 55 9.11 -10.04 1.93
CA LYS A 55 8.74 -9.73 0.55
C LYS A 55 7.96 -10.90 -0.04
N MET A 56 6.75 -10.63 -0.54
CA MET A 56 5.95 -11.65 -1.23
C MET A 56 6.53 -11.95 -2.61
N GLU A 57 6.68 -13.22 -2.98
CA GLU A 57 7.26 -13.64 -4.28
C GLU A 57 6.45 -13.16 -5.49
N LYS A 58 5.12 -13.08 -5.34
CA LYS A 58 4.21 -12.58 -6.37
C LYS A 58 3.43 -11.41 -5.78
N PRO A 59 4.06 -10.22 -5.66
CA PRO A 59 3.36 -9.07 -5.13
C PRO A 59 2.20 -8.76 -6.06
N GLN A 60 0.99 -8.61 -5.51
CA GLN A 60 -0.08 -7.98 -6.27
C GLN A 60 0.32 -6.53 -6.46
N ILE A 61 0.78 -6.22 -7.66
CA ILE A 61 1.05 -4.85 -8.09
C ILE A 61 -0.29 -4.13 -8.00
N LEU A 62 -0.36 -3.10 -7.16
CA LEU A 62 -1.43 -2.13 -7.27
C LEU A 62 -1.15 -1.33 -8.53
N ASP A 63 -2.08 -1.34 -9.48
CA ASP A 63 -2.00 -0.48 -10.66
C ASP A 63 -2.05 0.98 -10.19
N VAL A 64 -0.90 1.62 -10.10
CA VAL A 64 -0.81 3.05 -9.79
C VAL A 64 -1.21 3.80 -11.05
N SER A 65 -2.20 4.67 -10.93
CA SER A 65 -2.67 5.53 -12.02
C SER A 65 -2.44 7.00 -11.67
N ILE A 66 -2.06 7.79 -12.67
CA ILE A 66 -2.04 9.25 -12.56
C ILE A 66 -3.43 9.76 -12.94
N ALA A 67 -3.98 10.67 -12.15
CA ALA A 67 -5.29 11.27 -12.40
C ALA A 67 -5.25 12.79 -12.28
N TRP A 68 -6.01 13.47 -13.12
CA TRP A 68 -6.19 14.93 -13.12
C TRP A 68 -7.63 15.30 -13.48
N ARG A 69 -8.04 16.54 -13.21
CA ARG A 69 -9.34 17.05 -13.63
C ARG A 69 -9.36 17.18 -15.15
N LYS A 70 -10.36 16.61 -15.83
CA LYS A 70 -10.46 16.60 -17.29
C LYS A 70 -10.45 18.03 -17.88
N ASP A 71 -11.16 18.95 -17.24
CA ASP A 71 -11.32 20.34 -17.69
C ASP A 71 -10.38 21.30 -16.90
N ASP A 72 -9.13 20.89 -16.67
CA ASP A 72 -8.15 21.76 -16.00
C ASP A 72 -7.40 22.65 -17.00
N SER A 73 -7.35 23.96 -16.73
CA SER A 73 -6.66 24.96 -17.56
C SER A 73 -5.16 25.06 -17.27
N ASN A 74 -4.62 24.27 -16.35
CA ASN A 74 -3.21 24.24 -16.06
C ASN A 74 -2.43 23.55 -17.18
N ASN A 75 -1.77 24.35 -18.02
CA ASN A 75 -0.95 23.90 -19.15
C ASN A 75 0.24 23.01 -18.75
N LEU A 76 0.59 22.91 -17.46
CA LEU A 76 1.64 22.01 -16.99
C LEU A 76 1.16 20.56 -16.86
N ILE A 77 -0.15 20.29 -16.82
CA ILE A 77 -0.67 18.94 -16.68
C ILE A 77 -0.27 18.04 -17.87
N PRO A 78 -0.46 18.46 -19.15
CA PRO A 78 0.03 17.69 -20.29
C PRO A 78 1.54 17.42 -20.21
N THR A 79 2.34 18.44 -19.90
CA THR A 79 3.80 18.32 -19.75
C THR A 79 4.18 17.31 -18.67
N PHE A 80 3.52 17.36 -17.51
CA PHE A 80 3.75 16.42 -16.42
C PHE A 80 3.36 15.00 -16.82
N VAL A 81 2.20 14.80 -17.43
CA VAL A 81 1.71 13.49 -17.87
C VAL A 81 2.65 12.87 -18.90
N ASP A 82 3.19 13.67 -19.83
CA ASP A 82 4.12 13.19 -20.86
C ASP A 82 5.42 12.62 -20.28
N LEU A 83 5.83 13.03 -19.07
CA LEU A 83 6.99 12.43 -18.38
C LEU A 83 6.79 10.94 -18.06
N PHE A 84 5.55 10.46 -18.00
CA PHE A 84 5.21 9.10 -17.59
C PHE A 84 4.68 8.23 -18.74
N LYS A 85 4.54 8.76 -19.97
CA LYS A 85 4.04 8.04 -21.16
C LYS A 85 5.12 7.21 -21.90
N LYS A 86 6.06 6.58 -21.21
CA LYS A 86 7.06 5.72 -21.87
C LYS A 86 6.43 4.51 -22.54
#